data_AF-A0A841PUV2-F1
#
_entry.id   AF-A0A841PUV2-F1
#
_cell.length_a   1.000
_cell.length_b   1.000
_cell.length_c   1.000
_cell.angle_alpha   90.00
_cell.angle_beta   90.00
_cell.angle_gamma   90.00
#
_symmetry.space_group_name_H-M   'P 1'
#
loop_
_entity.id
_entity.type
_entity.pdbx_description
1 polymer ?
#
loop_
_entity_poly.entity_id
_entity_poly.type
_entity_poly.pdbx_seq_one_letter_code
_entity_poly.pdbx_strand_id
1 'polypeptide(L)'
;MTKKMKEDGLLPQDFVIKVSVQMMAANPVSIRLIQDIGADTYNVPTALTLPKLAAIRAAIDIPIDLYVEVSDNFGGFLRYYEIPERIRILAPVYIKFGLRNHPDVYPSGKHLEAQNLALAKERVHLAKIGAEMIKRYTPNAITSKKGAEHLGIMKFFNQTVT
;
A
#
# COMPACT_ATOMS: atom_id res chain seq x y z
N MET A 1 -8.63 -5.35 -18.76
CA MET A 1 -7.31 -5.34 -19.42
C MET A 1 -6.43 -6.45 -18.85
N THR A 2 -5.89 -6.31 -17.64
CA THR A 2 -5.12 -7.37 -16.97
C THR A 2 -5.98 -8.55 -16.55
N LYS A 3 -7.23 -8.32 -16.13
CA LYS A 3 -8.19 -9.39 -15.84
C LYS A 3 -8.37 -10.33 -17.04
N LYS A 4 -8.63 -9.75 -18.22
CA LYS A 4 -8.78 -10.50 -19.47
C LYS A 4 -7.48 -11.21 -19.87
N MET A 5 -6.32 -10.56 -19.68
CA MET A 5 -5.02 -11.21 -19.91
C MET A 5 -4.81 -12.42 -19.00
N LYS A 6 -5.24 -12.39 -17.73
CA LYS A 6 -5.24 -13.57 -16.86
C LYS A 6 -6.20 -14.65 -17.39
N GLU A 7 -7.45 -14.29 -17.71
CA GLU A 7 -8.45 -15.22 -18.26
C GLU A 7 -7.96 -15.92 -19.54
N ASP A 8 -7.23 -15.21 -20.40
CA ASP A 8 -6.66 -15.72 -21.65
C ASP A 8 -5.31 -16.45 -21.46
N GLY A 9 -4.83 -16.57 -20.22
CA GLY A 9 -3.55 -17.24 -19.91
C GLY A 9 -2.30 -16.46 -20.31
N LEU A 10 -2.42 -15.18 -20.67
CA LEU A 10 -1.30 -14.30 -21.00
C LEU A 10 -0.54 -13.79 -19.77
N LEU A 11 -1.19 -13.78 -18.61
CA LEU A 11 -0.57 -13.51 -17.31
C LEU A 11 -0.86 -14.66 -16.35
N PRO A 12 0.08 -15.00 -15.44
CA PRO A 12 -0.18 -15.92 -14.34
C PRO A 12 -1.38 -15.47 -13.51
N GLN A 13 -2.18 -16.43 -13.01
CA GLN A 13 -3.33 -16.11 -12.16
C GLN A 13 -2.92 -15.39 -10.86
N ASP A 14 -1.75 -15.74 -10.32
CA ASP A 14 -1.18 -15.14 -9.11
C ASP A 14 -0.32 -13.90 -9.37
N PHE A 15 -0.34 -13.35 -10.61
CA PHE A 15 0.32 -12.08 -10.91
C PHE A 15 -0.46 -10.90 -10.31
N VAL A 16 0.11 -10.24 -9.31
CA VAL A 16 -0.58 -9.18 -8.55
C VAL A 16 -0.41 -7.81 -9.21
N ILE A 17 -1.52 -7.15 -9.54
CA ILE A 17 -1.57 -5.79 -10.08
C ILE A 17 -1.81 -4.78 -8.95
N LYS A 18 -0.77 -3.99 -8.63
CA LYS A 18 -0.86 -2.91 -7.64
C LYS A 18 -0.96 -1.55 -8.33
N VAL A 19 -2.01 -0.79 -8.03
CA VAL A 19 -2.18 0.55 -8.60
C VAL A 19 -1.41 1.58 -7.78
N SER A 20 -0.58 2.37 -8.46
CA SER A 20 0.24 3.43 -7.84
C SER A 20 -0.63 4.57 -7.30
N VAL A 21 -0.14 5.21 -6.24
CA VAL A 21 -0.74 6.45 -5.72
C VAL A 21 -0.78 7.55 -6.79
N GLN A 22 0.15 7.53 -7.74
CA GLN A 22 0.22 8.47 -8.86
C GLN A 22 -0.91 8.32 -9.88
N MET A 23 -1.71 7.24 -9.81
CA MET A 23 -2.92 7.12 -10.64
C MET A 23 -3.96 8.18 -10.28
N MET A 24 -3.93 8.68 -9.03
CA MET A 24 -4.72 9.81 -8.55
C MET A 24 -6.25 9.72 -8.65
N ALA A 25 -6.83 8.60 -9.13
CA ALA A 25 -8.28 8.45 -9.10
C ALA A 25 -8.77 8.45 -7.65
N ALA A 26 -9.74 9.33 -7.37
CA ALA A 26 -10.09 9.79 -6.03
C ALA A 26 -11.59 9.59 -5.70
N ASN A 27 -12.31 8.84 -6.55
CA ASN A 27 -13.75 8.65 -6.45
C ASN A 27 -14.13 7.16 -6.60
N PRO A 28 -15.29 6.74 -6.07
CA PRO A 28 -15.71 5.34 -6.07
C PRO A 28 -15.83 4.73 -7.48
N VAL A 29 -16.42 5.47 -8.43
CA VAL A 29 -16.71 4.97 -9.78
C VAL A 29 -15.42 4.64 -10.53
N SER A 30 -14.46 5.56 -10.55
CA SER A 30 -13.18 5.34 -11.23
C SER A 30 -12.39 4.19 -10.62
N ILE A 31 -12.36 4.10 -9.28
CA ILE A 31 -11.61 3.03 -8.61
C ILE A 31 -12.28 1.67 -8.82
N ARG A 32 -13.63 1.62 -8.88
CA ARG A 32 -14.35 0.40 -9.23
C ARG A 32 -14.04 -0.06 -10.65
N LEU A 33 -14.04 0.84 -11.64
CA LEU A 33 -13.63 0.49 -13.00
C LEU A 33 -12.20 -0.07 -13.04
N ILE A 34 -11.29 0.51 -12.25
CA ILE A 34 -9.90 0.03 -12.15
C ILE A 34 -9.83 -1.39 -11.54
N GLN A 35 -10.65 -1.69 -10.52
CA GLN A 35 -10.82 -3.06 -10.03
C GLN A 35 -11.34 -3.98 -11.14
N ASP A 36 -12.42 -3.60 -11.83
CA ASP A 36 -13.09 -4.44 -12.83
C ASP A 36 -12.18 -4.78 -14.02
N ILE A 37 -11.26 -3.88 -14.40
CA ILE A 37 -10.28 -4.15 -15.47
C ILE A 37 -9.07 -4.98 -15.00
N GLY A 38 -8.93 -5.24 -13.70
CA GLY A 38 -8.02 -6.23 -13.12
C GLY A 38 -6.97 -5.71 -12.16
N ALA A 39 -7.23 -4.65 -11.39
CA ALA A 39 -6.39 -4.29 -10.24
C ALA A 39 -6.64 -5.24 -9.06
N ASP A 40 -5.57 -5.66 -8.39
CA ASP A 40 -5.61 -6.53 -7.21
C ASP A 40 -5.46 -5.73 -5.90
N THR A 41 -4.81 -4.55 -5.93
CA THR A 41 -4.85 -3.55 -4.84
C THR A 41 -4.86 -2.13 -5.40
N TYR A 42 -5.40 -1.18 -4.62
CA TYR A 42 -5.46 0.22 -5.04
C TYR A 42 -4.89 1.19 -4.00
N ASN A 43 -3.89 1.99 -4.39
CA ASN A 43 -3.34 3.06 -3.56
C ASN A 43 -4.10 4.36 -3.75
N VAL A 44 -4.87 4.74 -2.74
CA VAL A 44 -5.70 5.94 -2.80
C VAL A 44 -4.85 7.21 -2.65
N PRO A 45 -5.30 8.36 -3.22
CA PRO A 45 -4.66 9.64 -2.99
C PRO A 45 -4.49 9.95 -1.50
N THR A 46 -3.37 10.58 -1.17
CA THR A 46 -2.87 10.73 0.21
C THR A 46 -3.75 11.64 1.06
N ALA A 47 -4.36 12.68 0.48
CA ALA A 47 -5.11 13.71 1.20
C ALA A 47 -6.64 13.49 1.28
N LEU A 48 -7.15 12.26 1.11
CA LEU A 48 -8.59 12.00 1.19
C LEU A 48 -9.14 12.08 2.63
N THR A 49 -10.37 12.58 2.73
CA THR A 49 -11.15 12.65 3.98
C THR A 49 -11.79 11.30 4.30
N LEU A 50 -12.13 11.04 5.57
CA LEU A 50 -12.77 9.78 5.97
C LEU A 50 -14.07 9.47 5.21
N PRO A 51 -14.99 10.44 4.96
CA PRO A 51 -16.19 10.15 4.18
C PRO A 51 -15.90 9.72 2.74
N LYS A 52 -14.90 10.35 2.09
CA LYS A 52 -14.48 9.95 0.73
C LYS A 52 -13.88 8.55 0.72
N LEU A 53 -13.05 8.24 1.72
CA LEU A 53 -12.45 6.92 1.87
C LEU A 53 -13.50 5.83 2.13
N ALA A 54 -14.49 6.11 2.98
CA ALA A 54 -15.61 5.20 3.25
C ALA A 54 -16.46 4.95 1.98
N ALA A 55 -16.75 6.00 1.20
CA ALA A 55 -17.46 5.86 -0.07
C ALA A 55 -16.68 5.01 -1.09
N ILE A 56 -15.35 5.15 -1.14
CA ILE A 56 -14.50 4.29 -1.98
C ILE A 56 -14.57 2.86 -1.48
N ARG A 57 -14.38 2.62 -0.16
CA ARG A 57 -14.42 1.27 0.40
C ARG A 57 -15.73 0.56 0.09
N ALA A 58 -16.86 1.26 0.16
CA ALA A 58 -18.18 0.71 -0.13
C ALA A 58 -18.36 0.26 -1.59
N ALA A 59 -17.55 0.76 -2.53
CA ALA A 59 -17.67 0.45 -3.95
C ALA A 59 -16.72 -0.65 -4.43
N ILE A 60 -15.67 -0.96 -3.68
CA ILE A 60 -14.63 -1.92 -4.09
C ILE A 60 -14.42 -3.02 -3.06
N ASP A 61 -13.87 -4.14 -3.51
CA ASP A 61 -13.64 -5.34 -2.70
C ASP A 61 -12.13 -5.60 -2.50
N ILE A 62 -11.28 -5.01 -3.34
CA ILE A 62 -9.82 -5.18 -3.28
C ILE A 62 -9.17 -4.43 -2.11
N PRO A 63 -8.02 -4.89 -1.58
CA PRO A 63 -7.30 -4.15 -0.54
C PRO A 63 -6.94 -2.72 -0.94
N ILE A 64 -7.13 -1.80 0.01
CA ILE A 64 -6.69 -0.41 -0.14
C ILE A 64 -5.28 -0.27 0.41
N ASP A 65 -4.40 0.33 -0.37
CA ASP A 65 -3.10 0.80 0.10
C ASP A 65 -3.24 2.26 0.54
N LEU A 66 -2.74 2.61 1.73
CA LEU A 66 -2.97 3.94 2.31
C LEU A 66 -1.75 4.47 3.05
N TYR A 67 -1.19 5.59 2.60
CA TYR A 67 -0.15 6.30 3.33
C TYR A 67 -0.69 7.00 4.57
N VAL A 68 0.01 6.81 5.70
CA VAL A 68 -0.19 7.58 6.94
C VAL A 68 0.97 8.55 7.20
N GLU A 69 2.07 8.33 6.49
CA GLU A 69 3.17 9.27 6.31
C GLU A 69 3.67 9.11 4.88
N VAL A 70 4.08 10.21 4.25
CA VAL A 70 4.51 10.21 2.84
C VAL A 70 5.56 11.30 2.59
N SER A 71 6.32 11.16 1.51
CA SER A 71 7.26 12.18 1.06
C SER A 71 6.57 13.49 0.67
N ASP A 72 7.35 14.56 0.61
CA ASP A 72 6.83 15.92 0.44
C ASP A 72 6.13 16.10 -0.93
N ASN A 73 6.60 15.39 -1.96
CA ASN A 73 6.00 15.38 -3.30
C ASN A 73 4.58 14.78 -3.35
N PHE A 74 4.14 14.11 -2.28
CA PHE A 74 2.79 13.57 -2.13
C PHE A 74 2.03 14.20 -0.94
N GLY A 75 2.50 15.34 -0.43
CA GLY A 75 1.83 16.16 0.57
C GLY A 75 2.48 16.20 1.95
N GLY A 76 3.49 15.37 2.22
CA GLY A 76 4.36 15.50 3.40
C GLY A 76 3.64 15.53 4.76
N PHE A 77 2.54 14.81 4.94
CA PHE A 77 1.80 14.82 6.20
C PHE A 77 2.16 13.65 7.14
N LEU A 78 1.73 13.76 8.40
CA LEU A 78 1.83 12.73 9.44
C LEU A 78 0.45 12.46 10.03
N ARG A 79 -0.04 11.22 9.96
CA ARG A 79 -1.42 10.83 10.33
C ARG A 79 -1.47 9.57 11.21
N TYR A 80 -0.47 9.37 12.05
CA TYR A 80 -0.34 8.17 12.91
C TYR A 80 -1.54 7.94 13.84
N TYR A 81 -2.08 9.01 14.42
CA TYR A 81 -3.26 8.93 15.30
C TYR A 81 -4.55 8.54 14.55
N GLU A 82 -4.57 8.65 13.22
CA GLU A 82 -5.72 8.24 12.42
C GLU A 82 -5.68 6.77 12.01
N ILE A 83 -4.57 6.06 12.24
CA ILE A 83 -4.41 4.64 11.87
C ILE A 83 -5.59 3.78 12.38
N PRO A 84 -6.02 3.86 13.66
CA PRO A 84 -7.08 3.00 14.17
C PRO A 84 -8.41 3.17 13.42
N GLU A 85 -8.81 4.42 13.19
CA GLU A 85 -10.05 4.75 12.49
C GLU A 85 -9.98 4.34 11.01
N ARG A 86 -8.82 4.53 10.37
CA ARG A 86 -8.59 4.10 8.99
C ARG A 86 -8.68 2.59 8.84
N ILE A 87 -8.13 1.82 9.77
CA ILE A 87 -8.27 0.36 9.78
C ILE A 87 -9.73 -0.03 9.91
N ARG A 88 -10.47 0.57 10.86
CA ARG A 88 -11.87 0.27 11.12
C ARG A 88 -12.75 0.45 9.88
N ILE A 89 -12.54 1.51 9.10
CA ILE A 89 -13.41 1.83 7.96
C ILE A 89 -12.91 1.29 6.62
N LEU A 90 -11.62 0.93 6.47
CA LEU A 90 -11.03 0.56 5.17
C LEU A 90 -10.60 -0.90 5.04
N ALA A 91 -10.66 -1.69 6.11
CA ALA A 91 -10.27 -3.10 6.06
C ALA A 91 -10.95 -3.85 4.89
N PRO A 92 -10.22 -4.68 4.11
CA PRO A 92 -8.76 -4.89 4.19
C PRO A 92 -7.95 -3.69 3.70
N VAL A 93 -6.98 -3.25 4.50
CA VAL A 93 -6.14 -2.08 4.22
C VAL A 93 -4.67 -2.34 4.57
N TYR A 94 -3.77 -1.89 3.70
CA TYR A 94 -2.33 -1.83 3.96
C TYR A 94 -1.93 -0.41 4.35
N ILE A 95 -1.53 -0.24 5.61
CA ILE A 95 -0.99 1.01 6.11
C ILE A 95 0.45 1.15 5.61
N LYS A 96 0.70 2.18 4.80
CA LYS A 96 2.01 2.49 4.24
C LYS A 96 2.70 3.57 5.07
N PHE A 97 3.89 3.22 5.54
CA PHE A 97 4.77 4.10 6.29
C PHE A 97 5.80 4.70 5.33
N GLY A 98 5.64 5.99 5.06
CA GLY A 98 6.61 6.78 4.32
C GLY A 98 7.65 7.38 5.25
N LEU A 99 8.28 8.45 4.76
CA LEU A 99 9.12 9.32 5.55
C LEU A 99 8.85 10.73 5.03
N ARG A 100 8.63 11.70 5.92
CA ARG A 100 8.51 13.12 5.55
C ARG A 100 9.88 13.79 5.53
N ASN A 101 10.06 14.87 4.77
CA ASN A 101 11.28 15.71 4.79
C ASN A 101 12.56 14.94 4.43
N HIS A 102 12.46 13.81 3.73
CA HIS A 102 13.64 13.14 3.19
C HIS A 102 13.96 13.67 1.79
N PRO A 103 15.24 13.74 1.42
CA PRO A 103 15.63 14.07 0.06
C PRO A 103 15.11 13.01 -0.92
N ASP A 104 14.75 13.45 -2.13
CA ASP A 104 14.44 12.50 -3.21
C ASP A 104 15.71 11.71 -3.57
N VAL A 105 15.54 10.40 -3.70
CA VAL A 105 16.63 9.44 -3.92
C VAL A 105 16.50 8.73 -5.26
N TYR A 106 15.51 9.09 -6.08
CA TYR A 106 15.29 8.50 -7.40
C TYR A 106 15.76 9.42 -8.53
N PRO A 107 16.48 8.88 -9.55
CA PRO A 107 17.03 7.53 -9.63
C PRO A 107 18.15 7.29 -8.60
N SER A 108 18.25 6.08 -8.07
CA SER A 108 19.21 5.71 -7.03
C SER A 108 20.38 4.88 -7.59
N GLY A 109 21.60 5.15 -7.13
CA GLY A 109 22.78 4.34 -7.38
C GLY A 109 23.68 4.22 -6.15
N LYS A 110 24.86 3.59 -6.30
CA LYS A 110 25.83 3.39 -5.19
C LYS A 110 26.18 4.69 -4.44
N HIS A 111 26.19 5.82 -5.15
CA HIS A 111 26.46 7.14 -4.56
C HIS A 111 25.43 7.58 -3.51
N LEU A 112 24.21 7.02 -3.50
CA LEU A 112 23.16 7.28 -2.50
C LEU A 112 22.95 6.09 -1.54
N GLU A 113 23.77 5.04 -1.60
CA GLU A 113 23.54 3.81 -0.83
C GLU A 113 23.50 4.05 0.68
N ALA A 114 24.48 4.79 1.22
CA ALA A 114 24.53 5.11 2.65
C ALA A 114 23.29 5.88 3.10
N GLN A 115 22.82 6.82 2.27
CA GLN A 115 21.61 7.59 2.53
C GLN A 115 20.37 6.71 2.48
N ASN A 116 20.20 5.89 1.44
CA ASN A 116 19.07 4.97 1.33
C ASN A 116 19.01 3.98 2.49
N LEU A 117 20.15 3.46 2.96
CA LEU A 117 20.21 2.59 4.12
C LEU A 117 19.74 3.32 5.39
N ALA A 118 20.15 4.57 5.59
CA ALA A 118 19.68 5.39 6.72
C ALA A 118 18.16 5.65 6.63
N LEU A 119 17.66 6.04 5.45
CA LEU A 119 16.24 6.30 5.25
C LEU A 119 15.39 5.03 5.37
N ALA A 120 15.92 3.86 5.00
CA ALA A 120 15.24 2.57 5.18
C ALA A 120 15.13 2.19 6.66
N LYS A 121 16.20 2.35 7.43
CA LYS A 121 16.19 2.15 8.89
C LYS A 121 15.16 3.05 9.57
N GLU A 122 15.09 4.31 9.17
CA GLU A 122 14.13 5.26 9.73
C GLU A 122 12.67 4.86 9.43
N ARG A 123 12.37 4.44 8.19
CA ARG A 123 11.03 3.93 7.85
C ARG A 123 10.63 2.71 8.68
N VAL A 124 11.58 1.83 9.02
CA VAL A 124 11.31 0.69 9.91
C VAL A 124 11.02 1.17 11.35
N HIS A 125 11.77 2.16 11.85
CA HIS A 125 11.52 2.76 13.15
C HIS A 125 10.11 3.38 13.23
N LEU A 126 9.72 4.13 12.20
CA LEU A 126 8.40 4.75 12.08
C LEU A 126 7.27 3.73 11.93
N ALA A 127 7.48 2.66 11.15
CA ALA A 127 6.55 1.54 11.06
C ALA A 127 6.33 0.86 12.43
N LYS A 128 7.39 0.74 13.25
CA LYS A 128 7.27 0.25 14.63
C LYS A 128 6.38 1.17 15.48
N ILE A 129 6.57 2.49 15.39
CA ILE A 129 5.70 3.45 16.10
C ILE A 129 4.23 3.29 15.66
N GLY A 130 3.99 3.15 14.35
CA GLY A 130 2.65 2.87 13.82
C GLY A 130 2.05 1.56 14.35
N ALA A 131 2.84 0.50 14.44
CA ALA A 131 2.40 -0.78 15.01
C ALA A 131 2.04 -0.65 16.50
N GLU A 132 2.79 0.13 17.29
CA GLU A 132 2.43 0.40 18.68
C GLU A 132 1.13 1.20 18.81
N MET A 133 0.85 2.14 17.88
CA MET A 133 -0.45 2.82 17.83
C MET A 133 -1.61 1.85 17.58
N ILE A 134 -1.44 0.91 16.65
CA ILE A 134 -2.44 -0.14 16.36
C ILE A 134 -2.68 -0.99 17.61
N LYS A 135 -1.61 -1.50 18.22
CA LYS A 135 -1.69 -2.33 19.42
C LYS A 135 -2.40 -1.62 20.58
N ARG A 136 -2.17 -0.32 20.76
CA ARG A 136 -2.75 0.47 21.85
C ARG A 136 -4.22 0.80 21.63
N TYR A 137 -4.60 1.20 20.42
CA TYR A 137 -5.90 1.82 20.17
C TYR A 137 -6.87 0.95 19.37
N THR A 138 -6.41 -0.11 18.71
CA THR A 138 -7.27 -1.09 18.03
C THR A 138 -6.70 -2.51 18.20
N PRO A 139 -6.61 -3.03 19.44
CA PRO A 139 -5.98 -4.33 19.72
C PRO A 139 -6.68 -5.51 19.04
N ASN A 140 -7.94 -5.34 18.64
CA ASN A 140 -8.73 -6.36 17.95
C ASN A 140 -8.51 -6.37 16.43
N ALA A 141 -7.72 -5.44 15.88
CA ALA A 141 -7.39 -5.44 14.47
C ALA A 141 -6.54 -6.66 14.10
N ILE A 142 -6.95 -7.37 13.04
CA ILE A 142 -6.26 -8.57 12.57
C ILE A 142 -5.22 -8.16 11.54
N THR A 143 -3.95 -8.42 11.85
CA THR A 143 -2.85 -8.22 10.89
C THR A 143 -2.72 -9.46 10.00
N SER A 144 -2.59 -9.24 8.69
CA SER A 144 -2.34 -10.33 7.74
C SER A 144 -1.05 -11.10 8.07
N LYS A 145 -0.97 -12.37 7.67
CA LYS A 145 0.26 -13.15 7.79
C LYS A 145 1.36 -12.53 6.91
N LYS A 146 2.63 -12.72 7.30
CA LYS A 146 3.78 -12.34 6.48
C LYS A 146 3.66 -13.00 5.11
N GLY A 147 3.82 -12.21 4.04
CA GLY A 147 3.69 -12.71 2.66
C GLY A 147 2.25 -12.94 2.20
N ALA A 148 1.28 -12.19 2.75
CA ALA A 148 -0.10 -12.20 2.26
C ALA A 148 -0.16 -12.10 0.72
N GLU A 149 -1.07 -12.84 0.08
CA GLU A 149 -1.09 -13.04 -1.38
C GLU A 149 -1.10 -11.71 -2.15
N HIS A 150 -1.92 -10.74 -1.71
CA HIS A 150 -2.02 -9.42 -2.35
C HIS A 150 -0.77 -8.54 -2.19
N LEU A 151 0.26 -8.96 -1.45
CA LEU A 151 1.55 -8.27 -1.42
C LEU A 151 2.39 -8.55 -2.67
N GLY A 152 2.07 -9.61 -3.42
CA GLY A 152 2.80 -9.94 -4.66
C GLY A 152 4.27 -10.28 -4.41
N ILE A 153 4.59 -10.86 -3.25
CA ILE A 153 5.96 -11.27 -2.93
C ILE A 153 6.37 -12.41 -3.86
N MET A 154 7.51 -12.23 -4.54
CA MET A 154 8.06 -13.26 -5.42
C MET A 154 8.27 -14.57 -4.66
N LYS A 155 7.69 -15.65 -5.19
CA LYS A 155 7.96 -17.00 -4.70
C LYS A 155 9.28 -17.47 -5.32
N PHE A 156 10.30 -17.67 -4.50
CA PHE A 156 11.49 -18.35 -4.97
C PHE A 156 11.16 -19.83 -5.16
N PHE A 157 11.26 -20.33 -6.39
CA PHE A 157 11.28 -21.76 -6.62
C PHE A 157 12.64 -22.26 -6.12
N ASN A 158 12.66 -22.99 -5.01
CA ASN A 158 13.82 -23.82 -4.69
C ASN A 158 13.92 -24.87 -5.80
N GLN A 159 14.72 -24.59 -6.84
CA GLN A 159 15.29 -25.65 -7.63
C GLN A 159 16.29 -26.35 -6.72
N THR A 160 15.84 -27.42 -6.06
CA THR A 160 16.77 -28.50 -5.67
C THR A 160 17.37 -29.01 -6.97
N VAL A 161 18.56 -28.51 -7.29
CA VAL A 161 19.44 -29.14 -8.26
C VAL A 161 19.87 -30.45 -7.61
N THR A 162 19.18 -31.53 -7.96
CA THR A 162 19.67 -32.91 -7.80
C THR A 162 20.83 -33.17 -8.75
#